data_AF-A0A9X3X5E4-F1
#
_entry.id   AF-A0A9X3X5E4-F1
#
_cell.length_a   1.000
_cell.length_b   1.000
_cell.length_c   1.000
_cell.angle_alpha   90.00
_cell.angle_beta   90.00
_cell.angle_gamma   90.00
#
_symmetry.space_group_name_H-M   'P 1'
#
loop_
_entity.id
_entity.type
_entity.pdbx_description
1 polymer ?
#
loop_
_entity_poly.entity_id
_entity_poly.type
_entity_poly.pdbx_seq_one_letter_code
_entity_poly.pdbx_strand_id
1 'polypeptide(L)'
;MRMLVPPTLNLSAPVAMPAPGAVPEALRFPVGEARHLLAAYARKFAGKPRVTRDTALLQEMAERLRSLQVEIMATRASGAGIEGMAAAIGGHLALFAVELAQIRKAIHAQPTAARLASQVTRLNDQLLLYRIHFAGRPRLTGRAGLLRRSAASLADILSTLEDPELDALSDARVALCRERGRAQLRTLQNEAREIERVQAAAPLGERLRSLEHEAALISTEFQVFFEGKPRERTNLIQLAQMCDRLAEIEQQIAALFRQDHSAESARILAGVQRQLDIYEAEYPRIREAWRRRGIDV
;
A
#
# COMPACT_ATOMS: atom_id res chain seq x y z
N MET A 1 -14.05 -8.71 -35.81
CA MET A 1 -14.59 -8.87 -34.44
C MET A 1 -14.41 -7.54 -33.70
N ARG A 2 -15.49 -6.77 -33.51
CA ARG A 2 -15.47 -5.62 -32.60
C ARG A 2 -15.37 -6.17 -31.17
N MET A 3 -14.26 -5.91 -30.48
CA MET A 3 -14.17 -6.18 -29.05
C MET A 3 -15.21 -5.32 -28.34
N LEU A 4 -16.26 -5.96 -27.84
CA LEU A 4 -17.19 -5.40 -26.89
C LEU A 4 -16.38 -4.98 -25.65
N VAL A 5 -16.19 -3.68 -25.48
CA VAL A 5 -15.74 -3.11 -24.21
C VAL A 5 -16.80 -3.53 -23.18
N PRO A 6 -16.46 -4.32 -22.15
CA PRO A 6 -17.44 -4.72 -21.16
C PRO A 6 -17.99 -3.48 -20.45
N PRO A 7 -19.29 -3.46 -20.09
CA PRO A 7 -19.91 -2.32 -19.44
C PRO A 7 -19.13 -2.00 -18.17
N THR A 8 -18.60 -0.78 -18.09
CA THR A 8 -18.10 -0.20 -16.85
C THR A 8 -19.27 -0.16 -15.89
N LEU A 9 -19.25 -1.02 -14.87
CA LEU A 9 -20.12 -0.92 -13.70
C LEU A 9 -20.08 0.54 -13.23
N ASN A 10 -21.23 1.22 -13.33
CA ASN A 10 -21.42 2.57 -12.82
C ASN A 10 -21.51 2.48 -11.29
N LEU A 11 -20.39 2.14 -10.66
CA LEU A 11 -20.17 2.41 -9.25
C LEU A 11 -20.08 3.93 -9.16
N SER A 12 -21.12 4.59 -8.66
CA SER A 12 -21.05 5.99 -8.25
C SER A 12 -19.71 6.21 -7.56
N ALA A 13 -18.93 7.20 -8.01
CA ALA A 13 -17.60 7.44 -7.47
C ALA A 13 -17.69 7.42 -5.93
N PRO A 14 -16.91 6.57 -5.25
CA PRO A 14 -17.07 6.39 -3.82
C PRO A 14 -16.87 7.73 -3.11
N VAL A 15 -17.71 7.98 -2.10
CA VAL A 15 -17.75 9.24 -1.35
C VAL A 15 -16.36 9.50 -0.75
N ALA A 16 -15.85 10.71 -0.97
CA ALA A 16 -14.55 11.10 -0.42
C ALA A 16 -14.58 11.09 1.11
N MET A 17 -13.52 10.59 1.74
CA MET A 17 -13.36 10.72 3.19
C MET A 17 -13.25 12.21 3.57
N PRO A 18 -13.79 12.61 4.74
CA PRO A 18 -13.75 14.00 5.18
C PRO A 18 -12.32 14.51 5.36
N ALA A 19 -12.17 15.83 5.16
CA ALA A 19 -10.91 16.54 5.40
C ALA A 19 -10.57 16.53 6.92
N PRO A 20 -9.28 16.61 7.31
CA PRO A 20 -8.85 16.49 8.71
C PRO A 20 -9.59 17.42 9.69
N GLY A 21 -9.91 18.65 9.27
CA GLY A 21 -10.60 19.64 10.11
C GLY A 21 -12.09 19.39 10.33
N ALA A 22 -12.70 18.46 9.59
CA ALA A 22 -14.12 18.12 9.71
C ALA A 22 -14.35 16.82 10.51
N VAL A 23 -13.30 16.22 11.05
CA VAL A 23 -13.34 14.93 11.76
C VAL A 23 -13.33 15.17 13.28
N PRO A 24 -14.25 14.56 14.06
CA PRO A 24 -14.18 14.59 15.51
C PRO A 24 -12.83 14.10 16.03
N GLU A 25 -12.31 14.69 17.13
CA GLU A 25 -10.99 14.34 17.68
C GLU A 25 -10.81 12.83 17.89
N ALA A 26 -11.84 12.16 18.45
CA ALA A 26 -11.84 10.73 18.72
C ALA A 26 -11.69 9.85 17.46
N LEU A 27 -12.03 10.40 16.28
CA LEU A 27 -11.97 9.71 14.99
C LEU A 27 -10.80 10.16 14.11
N ARG A 28 -10.00 11.13 14.56
CA ARG A 28 -8.91 11.71 13.76
C ARG A 28 -7.98 10.65 13.19
N PHE A 29 -7.50 9.75 14.03
CA PHE A 29 -6.56 8.71 13.63
C PHE A 29 -7.15 7.67 12.67
N PRO A 30 -8.27 6.98 12.98
CA PRO A 30 -8.81 5.96 12.08
C PRO A 30 -9.29 6.55 10.74
N VAL A 31 -9.82 7.77 10.73
CA VAL A 31 -10.23 8.44 9.48
C VAL A 31 -9.02 8.89 8.66
N GLY A 32 -7.95 9.35 9.31
CA GLY A 32 -6.67 9.62 8.65
C GLY A 32 -6.11 8.37 7.98
N GLU A 33 -6.04 7.25 8.71
CA GLU A 33 -5.54 5.98 8.18
C GLU A 33 -6.38 5.49 6.99
N ALA A 34 -7.71 5.62 7.06
CA ALA A 34 -8.60 5.31 5.95
C ALA A 34 -8.32 6.19 4.73
N ARG A 35 -8.15 7.50 4.91
CA ARG A 35 -7.82 8.42 3.80
C ARG A 35 -6.49 8.04 3.13
N HIS A 36 -5.46 7.72 3.91
CA HIS A 36 -4.17 7.29 3.37
C HIS A 36 -4.24 5.96 2.62
N LEU A 37 -5.03 5.00 3.11
CA LEU A 37 -5.30 3.76 2.37
C LEU A 37 -5.95 4.04 1.00
N LEU A 38 -6.91 4.96 0.94
CA LEU A 38 -7.56 5.32 -0.32
C LEU A 38 -6.62 6.07 -1.27
N ALA A 39 -5.75 6.92 -0.74
CA ALA A 39 -4.71 7.57 -1.53
C ALA A 39 -3.72 6.53 -2.09
N ALA A 40 -3.30 5.55 -1.28
CA ALA A 40 -2.46 4.44 -1.71
C ALA A 40 -3.12 3.59 -2.81
N TYR A 41 -4.43 3.37 -2.72
CA TYR A 41 -5.18 2.69 -3.77
C TYR A 41 -5.08 3.46 -5.10
N ALA A 42 -5.33 4.76 -5.06
CA ALA A 42 -5.24 5.61 -6.24
C ALA A 42 -3.84 5.61 -6.86
N ARG A 43 -2.76 5.62 -6.05
CA ARG A 43 -1.38 5.55 -6.57
C ARG A 43 -1.02 4.20 -7.16
N LYS A 44 -1.44 3.11 -6.51
CA LYS A 44 -0.96 1.76 -6.84
C LYS A 44 -1.84 1.03 -7.87
N PHE A 45 -3.11 1.38 -8.00
CA PHE A 45 -4.06 0.66 -8.87
C PHE A 45 -4.60 1.51 -10.03
N ALA A 46 -4.77 2.83 -9.86
CA ALA A 46 -5.28 3.66 -10.95
C ALA A 46 -4.28 3.73 -12.11
N GLY A 47 -4.77 3.63 -13.35
CA GLY A 47 -3.93 3.66 -14.57
C GLY A 47 -3.14 2.37 -14.84
N LYS A 48 -2.93 1.50 -13.84
CA LYS A 48 -2.17 0.25 -14.05
C LYS A 48 -3.01 -0.83 -14.73
N PRO A 49 -2.47 -1.63 -15.67
CA PRO A 49 -3.17 -2.78 -16.22
C PRO A 49 -3.61 -3.75 -15.11
N ARG A 50 -4.84 -4.28 -15.17
CA ARG A 50 -5.34 -5.21 -14.14
C ARG A 50 -4.43 -6.41 -13.90
N VAL A 51 -3.81 -6.90 -14.97
CA VAL A 51 -2.95 -8.09 -14.98
C VAL A 51 -1.65 -7.94 -14.18
N THR A 52 -1.24 -6.71 -13.88
CA THR A 52 -0.03 -6.44 -13.07
C THR A 52 -0.34 -5.98 -11.65
N ARG A 53 -1.63 -5.88 -11.26
CA ARG A 53 -2.03 -5.39 -9.95
C ARG A 53 -1.79 -6.46 -8.87
N ASP A 54 -1.38 -6.02 -7.68
CA ASP A 54 -1.11 -6.90 -6.54
C ASP A 54 -2.42 -7.19 -5.77
N THR A 55 -2.94 -8.40 -5.94
CA THR A 55 -4.17 -8.86 -5.29
C THR A 55 -4.03 -8.98 -3.77
N ALA A 56 -2.86 -9.38 -3.26
CA ALA A 56 -2.66 -9.51 -1.82
C ALA A 56 -2.63 -8.13 -1.14
N LEU A 57 -2.08 -7.12 -1.81
CA LEU A 57 -2.16 -5.74 -1.34
C LEU A 57 -3.60 -5.26 -1.28
N LEU A 58 -4.39 -5.49 -2.33
CA LEU A 58 -5.79 -5.06 -2.34
C LEU A 58 -6.63 -5.77 -1.26
N GLN A 59 -6.34 -7.04 -0.97
CA GLN A 59 -6.94 -7.78 0.14
C GLN A 59 -6.54 -7.19 1.50
N GLU A 60 -5.25 -6.93 1.73
CA GLU A 60 -4.77 -6.29 2.97
C GLU A 60 -5.45 -4.93 3.18
N MET A 61 -5.55 -4.11 2.13
CA MET A 61 -6.23 -2.81 2.20
C MET A 61 -7.72 -2.97 2.54
N ALA A 62 -8.40 -3.96 1.98
CA ALA A 62 -9.81 -4.23 2.30
C ALA A 62 -9.99 -4.69 3.76
N GLU A 63 -9.09 -5.54 4.26
CA GLU A 63 -9.11 -5.99 5.66
C GLU A 63 -8.88 -4.83 6.62
N ARG A 64 -7.86 -4.00 6.37
CA ARG A 64 -7.59 -2.80 7.16
C ARG A 64 -8.77 -1.84 7.15
N LEU A 65 -9.33 -1.55 5.98
CA LEU A 65 -10.45 -0.64 5.86
C LEU A 65 -11.70 -1.16 6.59
N ARG A 66 -11.92 -2.48 6.61
CA ARG A 66 -12.98 -3.11 7.40
C ARG A 66 -12.75 -2.96 8.90
N SER A 67 -11.52 -3.17 9.38
CA SER A 67 -11.17 -2.94 10.79
C SER A 67 -11.40 -1.48 11.20
N LEU A 68 -11.02 -0.53 10.35
CA LEU A 68 -11.26 0.91 10.59
C LEU A 68 -12.75 1.25 10.59
N GLN A 69 -13.54 0.63 9.71
CA GLN A 69 -15.01 0.80 9.72
C GLN A 69 -15.60 0.40 11.08
N VAL A 70 -15.17 -0.74 11.62
CA VAL A 70 -15.61 -1.22 12.94
C VAL A 70 -15.19 -0.24 14.04
N GLU A 71 -13.94 0.25 14.01
CA GLU A 71 -13.43 1.24 14.97
C GLU A 71 -14.24 2.55 14.95
N ILE A 72 -14.53 3.06 13.74
CA ILE A 72 -15.34 4.27 13.54
C ILE A 72 -16.76 4.06 14.07
N MET A 73 -17.39 2.92 13.77
CA MET A 73 -18.75 2.61 14.23
C MET A 73 -18.83 2.34 15.74
N ALA A 74 -17.76 1.83 16.35
CA ALA A 74 -17.71 1.57 17.79
C ALA A 74 -17.56 2.86 18.62
N THR A 75 -17.23 3.98 17.98
CA THR A 75 -17.06 5.25 18.67
C THR A 75 -18.41 5.76 19.16
N ARG A 76 -18.55 5.94 20.48
CA ARG A 76 -19.78 6.43 21.14
C ARG A 76 -20.15 7.89 20.81
N ALA A 77 -19.37 8.56 19.97
CA ALA A 77 -19.75 9.87 19.47
C ALA A 77 -21.02 9.70 18.63
N SER A 78 -22.06 10.46 18.92
CA SER A 78 -23.31 10.41 18.14
C SER A 78 -23.26 11.50 17.08
N GLY A 79 -23.62 11.17 15.83
CA GLY A 79 -23.82 12.17 14.78
C GLY A 79 -23.83 11.59 13.37
N ALA A 80 -24.58 12.24 12.49
CA ALA A 80 -24.72 11.86 11.07
C ALA A 80 -23.37 11.74 10.31
N GLY A 81 -22.30 12.36 10.82
CA GLY A 81 -20.96 12.24 10.26
C GLY A 81 -20.38 10.83 10.33
N ILE A 82 -20.67 10.05 11.38
CA ILE A 82 -20.11 8.69 11.54
C ILE A 82 -20.72 7.73 10.52
N GLU A 83 -22.04 7.76 10.37
CA GLU A 83 -22.76 6.93 9.39
C GLU A 83 -22.29 7.26 7.97
N GLY A 84 -22.10 8.55 7.65
CA GLY A 84 -21.54 8.99 6.37
C GLY A 84 -20.13 8.44 6.11
N MET A 85 -19.25 8.49 7.11
CA MET A 85 -17.88 7.95 6.99
C MET A 85 -17.89 6.41 6.84
N ALA A 86 -18.70 5.72 7.65
CA ALA A 86 -18.83 4.27 7.58
C ALA A 86 -19.43 3.83 6.22
N ALA A 87 -20.40 4.57 5.68
CA ALA A 87 -20.97 4.33 4.36
C ALA A 87 -19.93 4.58 3.24
N ALA A 88 -19.14 5.64 3.34
CA ALA A 88 -18.04 5.91 2.40
C ALA A 88 -17.04 4.75 2.35
N ILE A 89 -16.61 4.26 3.52
CA ILE A 89 -15.77 3.06 3.63
C ILE A 89 -16.45 1.84 3.01
N GLY A 90 -17.74 1.61 3.29
CA GLY A 90 -18.51 0.51 2.72
C GLY A 90 -18.52 0.51 1.19
N GLY A 91 -18.68 1.69 0.57
CA GLY A 91 -18.58 1.86 -0.89
C GLY A 91 -17.21 1.47 -1.45
N HIS A 92 -16.13 1.84 -0.76
CA HIS A 92 -14.77 1.45 -1.16
C HIS A 92 -14.50 -0.07 -0.99
N LEU A 93 -15.02 -0.69 0.08
CA LEU A 93 -14.92 -2.14 0.27
C LEU A 93 -15.61 -2.90 -0.86
N ALA A 94 -16.79 -2.47 -1.28
CA ALA A 94 -17.50 -3.05 -2.43
C ALA A 94 -16.69 -2.90 -3.72
N LEU A 95 -16.09 -1.73 -3.94
CA LEU A 95 -15.21 -1.48 -5.09
C LEU A 95 -13.99 -2.42 -5.08
N PHE A 96 -13.32 -2.60 -3.94
CA PHE A 96 -12.17 -3.50 -3.83
C PHE A 96 -12.54 -4.96 -4.11
N ALA A 97 -13.71 -5.42 -3.64
CA ALA A 97 -14.19 -6.77 -3.89
C ALA A 97 -14.45 -7.03 -5.39
N VAL A 98 -15.10 -6.08 -6.08
CA VAL A 98 -15.30 -6.14 -7.54
C VAL A 98 -13.95 -6.16 -8.25
N GLU A 99 -13.04 -5.26 -7.88
CA GLU A 99 -11.73 -5.13 -8.51
C GLU A 99 -10.88 -6.41 -8.34
N LEU A 100 -10.89 -7.04 -7.17
CA LEU A 100 -10.23 -8.33 -6.94
C LEU A 100 -10.70 -9.42 -7.92
N ALA A 101 -12.02 -9.54 -8.11
CA ALA A 101 -12.59 -10.51 -9.05
C ALA A 101 -12.17 -10.20 -10.50
N GLN A 102 -12.18 -8.91 -10.89
CA GLN A 102 -11.79 -8.49 -12.24
C GLN A 102 -10.29 -8.69 -12.50
N ILE A 103 -9.41 -8.46 -11.51
CA ILE A 103 -7.98 -8.72 -11.63
C ILE A 103 -7.73 -10.21 -11.88
N ARG A 104 -8.31 -11.09 -11.05
CA ARG A 104 -8.15 -12.54 -11.21
C ARG A 104 -8.62 -13.01 -12.59
N LYS A 105 -9.81 -12.57 -13.01
CA LYS A 105 -10.33 -12.86 -14.34
C LYS A 105 -9.39 -12.37 -15.45
N ALA A 106 -8.87 -11.15 -15.33
CA ALA A 106 -7.95 -10.59 -16.31
C ALA A 106 -6.64 -11.36 -16.40
N ILE A 107 -6.06 -11.80 -15.27
CA ILE A 107 -4.81 -12.56 -15.25
C ILE A 107 -4.95 -13.88 -16.01
N HIS A 108 -6.03 -14.63 -15.75
CA HIS A 108 -6.27 -15.94 -16.38
C HIS A 108 -6.67 -15.85 -17.86
N ALA A 109 -7.30 -14.75 -18.28
CA ALA A 109 -7.69 -14.54 -19.67
C ALA A 109 -6.53 -14.17 -20.61
N GLN A 110 -5.32 -13.97 -20.09
CA GLN A 110 -4.15 -13.62 -20.90
C GLN A 110 -3.63 -14.82 -21.71
N PRO A 111 -3.16 -14.59 -22.94
CA PRO A 111 -2.32 -15.56 -23.64
C PRO A 111 -1.08 -15.91 -22.82
N THR A 112 -0.58 -17.14 -22.95
CA THR A 112 0.51 -17.71 -22.14
C THR A 112 1.75 -16.80 -22.06
N ALA A 113 2.21 -16.25 -23.20
CA ALA A 113 3.37 -15.35 -23.23
C ALA A 113 3.12 -14.01 -22.49
N ALA A 114 1.92 -13.44 -22.62
CA ALA A 114 1.54 -12.22 -21.91
C ALA A 114 1.39 -12.48 -20.40
N ARG A 115 0.86 -13.66 -20.03
CA ARG A 115 0.76 -14.11 -18.64
C ARG A 115 2.15 -14.21 -18.00
N LEU A 116 3.14 -14.78 -18.70
CA LEU A 116 4.53 -14.81 -18.24
C LEU A 116 5.06 -13.39 -17.99
N ALA A 117 4.93 -12.50 -18.98
CA ALA A 117 5.39 -11.12 -18.86
C ALA A 117 4.75 -10.39 -17.66
N SER A 118 3.44 -10.56 -17.43
CA SER A 118 2.78 -9.96 -16.27
C SER A 118 3.30 -10.52 -14.95
N GLN A 119 3.59 -11.82 -14.86
CA GLN A 119 4.17 -12.41 -13.64
C GLN A 119 5.60 -11.92 -13.37
N VAL A 120 6.42 -11.73 -14.41
CA VAL A 120 7.76 -11.15 -14.27
C VAL A 120 7.70 -9.74 -13.71
N THR A 121 6.78 -8.90 -14.20
CA THR A 121 6.55 -7.56 -13.66
C THR A 121 6.16 -7.62 -12.18
N ARG A 122 5.18 -8.46 -11.83
CA ARG A 122 4.74 -8.63 -10.44
C ARG A 122 5.86 -9.11 -9.52
N LEU A 123 6.70 -10.05 -9.98
CA LEU A 123 7.86 -10.54 -9.24
C LEU A 123 8.86 -9.41 -8.97
N ASN A 124 9.19 -8.61 -9.99
CA ASN A 124 10.10 -7.48 -9.85
C ASN A 124 9.54 -6.42 -8.88
N ASP A 125 8.23 -6.16 -8.91
CA ASP A 125 7.58 -5.24 -7.98
C ASP A 125 7.73 -5.70 -6.51
N GLN A 126 7.59 -7.01 -6.23
CA GLN A 126 7.82 -7.54 -4.87
C GLN A 126 9.28 -7.42 -4.42
N LEU A 127 10.23 -7.61 -5.35
CA LEU A 127 11.65 -7.46 -5.06
C LEU A 127 12.03 -5.99 -4.81
N LEU A 128 11.43 -5.07 -5.56
CA LEU A 128 11.59 -3.64 -5.35
C LEU A 128 11.01 -3.22 -3.99
N LEU A 129 9.84 -3.73 -3.61
CA LEU A 129 9.24 -3.50 -2.31
C LEU A 129 10.17 -3.91 -1.16
N TYR A 130 10.80 -5.09 -1.25
CA TYR A 130 11.78 -5.52 -0.25
C TYR A 130 12.96 -4.54 -0.14
N ARG A 131 13.51 -4.10 -1.28
CA ARG A 131 14.63 -3.15 -1.31
C ARG A 131 14.28 -1.79 -0.70
N ILE A 132 13.07 -1.29 -0.97
CA ILE A 132 12.61 0.00 -0.45
C ILE A 132 12.41 -0.05 1.07
N HIS A 133 11.81 -1.12 1.58
CA HIS A 133 11.30 -1.14 2.96
C HIS A 133 12.17 -1.91 3.96
N PHE A 134 13.09 -2.77 3.52
CA PHE A 134 13.84 -3.65 4.44
C PHE A 134 15.34 -3.66 4.21
N ALA A 135 15.81 -3.57 2.96
CA ALA A 135 17.24 -3.65 2.69
C ALA A 135 18.00 -2.50 3.35
N GLY A 136 18.96 -2.83 4.23
CA GLY A 136 19.78 -1.87 4.97
C GLY A 136 19.03 -1.11 6.08
N ARG A 137 17.81 -1.52 6.43
CA ARG A 137 16.99 -0.86 7.46
C ARG A 137 17.00 -1.63 8.78
N PRO A 138 16.87 -0.94 9.92
CA PRO A 138 16.72 -1.60 11.21
C PRO A 138 15.46 -2.47 11.25
N ARG A 139 15.59 -3.69 11.78
CA ARG A 139 14.44 -4.59 12.00
C ARG A 139 13.37 -3.99 12.91
N LEU A 140 13.77 -3.08 13.79
CA LEU A 140 12.87 -2.43 14.75
C LEU A 140 11.82 -1.55 14.07
N THR A 141 12.11 -0.98 12.90
CA THR A 141 11.20 -0.13 12.12
C THR A 141 10.51 -0.87 10.97
N GLY A 142 10.90 -2.13 10.71
CA GLY A 142 10.30 -2.96 9.67
C GLY A 142 8.96 -3.57 10.10
N ARG A 143 7.98 -3.63 9.19
CA ARG A 143 6.69 -4.30 9.47
C ARG A 143 6.71 -5.75 9.00
N ALA A 144 6.64 -6.71 9.91
CA ALA A 144 6.56 -8.13 9.57
C ALA A 144 5.32 -8.48 8.72
N GLY A 145 4.20 -7.80 8.94
CA GLY A 145 2.98 -7.93 8.14
C GLY A 145 3.19 -7.60 6.66
N LEU A 146 4.01 -6.60 6.35
CA LEU A 146 4.38 -6.22 4.97
C LEU A 146 5.16 -7.35 4.28
N LEU A 147 6.11 -7.98 4.97
CA LEU A 147 6.86 -9.13 4.45
C LEU A 147 5.96 -10.35 4.24
N ARG A 148 5.04 -10.63 5.16
CA ARG A 148 4.06 -11.72 5.01
C ARG A 148 3.15 -11.49 3.81
N ARG A 149 2.66 -10.26 3.60
CA ARG A 149 1.88 -9.93 2.40
C ARG A 149 2.71 -10.17 1.14
N SER A 150 3.94 -9.64 1.09
CA SER A 150 4.82 -9.83 -0.06
C SER A 150 5.15 -11.30 -0.32
N ALA A 151 5.33 -12.10 0.73
CA ALA A 151 5.48 -13.55 0.64
C ALA A 151 4.22 -14.23 0.06
N ALA A 152 3.02 -13.81 0.46
CA ALA A 152 1.77 -14.30 -0.12
C ALA A 152 1.64 -13.94 -1.61
N SER A 153 2.01 -12.70 -2.00
CA SER A 153 2.06 -12.30 -3.41
C SER A 153 3.06 -13.15 -4.21
N LEU A 154 4.24 -13.44 -3.66
CA LEU A 154 5.22 -14.32 -4.31
C LEU A 154 4.73 -15.75 -4.45
N ALA A 155 4.03 -16.28 -3.44
CA ALA A 155 3.45 -17.62 -3.52
C ALA A 155 2.40 -17.73 -4.64
N ASP A 156 1.53 -16.71 -4.78
CA ASP A 156 0.56 -16.62 -5.89
C ASP A 156 1.23 -16.54 -7.27
N ILE A 157 2.28 -15.71 -7.39
CA ILE A 157 3.08 -15.60 -8.62
C ILE A 157 3.73 -16.95 -8.96
N LEU A 158 4.34 -17.61 -7.98
CA LEU A 158 4.99 -18.92 -8.16
C LEU A 158 3.99 -20.00 -8.57
N SER A 159 2.83 -20.05 -7.92
CA SER A 159 1.75 -20.98 -8.29
C SER A 159 1.31 -20.77 -9.75
N THR A 160 1.22 -19.52 -10.22
CA THR A 160 0.95 -19.24 -11.62
C THR A 160 2.10 -19.67 -12.52
N LEU A 161 3.35 -19.39 -12.15
CA LEU A 161 4.52 -19.79 -12.93
C LEU A 161 4.70 -21.30 -13.03
N GLU A 162 4.15 -22.08 -12.09
CA GLU A 162 4.17 -23.55 -12.05
C GLU A 162 3.05 -24.20 -12.90
N ASP A 163 2.20 -23.40 -13.54
CA ASP A 163 1.18 -23.86 -14.50
C ASP A 163 1.83 -24.67 -15.66
N PRO A 164 1.34 -25.90 -15.95
CA PRO A 164 1.86 -26.73 -17.04
C PRO A 164 1.88 -26.04 -18.42
N GLU A 165 0.93 -25.14 -18.70
CA GLU A 165 0.92 -24.39 -19.96
C GLU A 165 2.13 -23.45 -20.08
N LEU A 166 2.57 -22.88 -18.96
CA LEU A 166 3.76 -22.03 -18.91
C LEU A 166 5.05 -22.87 -18.91
N ASP A 167 5.01 -24.07 -18.32
CA ASP A 167 6.11 -25.02 -18.37
C ASP A 167 6.39 -25.52 -19.79
N ALA A 168 5.33 -25.78 -20.55
CA ALA A 168 5.39 -26.24 -21.94
C ALA A 168 6.09 -25.25 -22.88
N LEU A 169 6.20 -23.97 -22.52
CA LEU A 169 6.96 -22.99 -23.29
C LEU A 169 8.46 -23.32 -23.37
N SER A 170 8.99 -24.17 -22.48
CA SER A 170 10.42 -24.49 -22.37
C SER A 170 11.32 -23.23 -22.31
N ASP A 171 10.78 -22.14 -21.77
CA ASP A 171 11.45 -20.84 -21.73
C ASP A 171 12.35 -20.76 -20.48
N ALA A 172 13.66 -20.60 -20.69
CA ALA A 172 14.65 -20.47 -19.61
C ALA A 172 14.30 -19.34 -18.62
N ARG A 173 13.56 -18.31 -19.04
CA ARG A 173 13.10 -17.23 -18.18
C ARG A 173 12.11 -17.71 -17.13
N VAL A 174 11.28 -18.71 -17.43
CA VAL A 174 10.32 -19.29 -16.47
C VAL A 174 11.08 -19.97 -15.33
N ALA A 175 12.08 -20.80 -15.66
CA ALA A 175 12.92 -21.47 -14.67
C ALA A 175 13.65 -20.47 -13.76
N LEU A 176 14.27 -19.43 -14.35
CA LEU A 176 14.96 -18.37 -13.60
C LEU A 176 14.00 -17.61 -12.67
N CYS A 177 12.79 -17.29 -13.14
CA CYS A 177 11.80 -16.58 -12.32
C CYS A 177 11.32 -17.44 -11.15
N ARG A 178 11.10 -18.75 -11.37
CA ARG A 178 10.73 -19.68 -10.29
C ARG A 178 11.84 -19.80 -9.25
N GLU A 179 13.09 -19.96 -9.68
CA GLU A 179 14.24 -20.04 -8.77
C GLU A 179 14.35 -18.77 -7.91
N ARG A 180 14.39 -17.61 -8.57
CA ARG A 180 14.51 -16.30 -7.90
C ARG A 180 13.32 -16.02 -6.97
N GLY A 181 12.10 -16.35 -7.40
CA GLY A 181 10.89 -16.21 -6.59
C GLY A 181 10.91 -17.10 -5.35
N ARG A 182 11.32 -18.38 -5.48
CA ARG A 182 11.43 -19.31 -4.34
C ARG A 182 12.52 -18.89 -3.35
N ALA A 183 13.66 -18.42 -3.84
CA ALA A 183 14.75 -17.91 -3.01
C ALA A 183 14.29 -16.65 -2.23
N GLN A 184 13.62 -15.73 -2.91
CA GLN A 184 13.08 -14.54 -2.25
C GLN A 184 12.00 -14.89 -1.23
N LEU A 185 11.07 -15.80 -1.55
CA LEU A 185 9.99 -16.20 -0.64
C LEU A 185 10.53 -16.68 0.71
N ARG A 186 11.57 -17.54 0.70
CA ARG A 186 12.24 -17.98 1.92
C ARG A 186 12.87 -16.82 2.69
N THR A 187 13.51 -15.90 1.97
CA THR A 187 14.13 -14.70 2.56
C THR A 187 13.09 -13.84 3.29
N LEU A 188 11.95 -13.56 2.66
CA LEU A 188 10.88 -12.77 3.26
C LEU A 188 10.28 -13.45 4.49
N GLN A 189 10.06 -14.76 4.43
CA GLN A 189 9.51 -15.54 5.57
C GLN A 189 10.47 -15.58 6.76
N ASN A 190 11.78 -15.68 6.51
CA ASN A 190 12.79 -15.64 7.57
C ASN A 190 12.90 -14.25 8.18
N GLU A 191 12.99 -13.21 7.35
CA GLU A 191 13.13 -11.84 7.83
C GLU A 191 11.88 -11.37 8.59
N ALA A 192 10.68 -11.82 8.21
CA ALA A 192 9.45 -11.53 8.96
C ALA A 192 9.51 -12.06 10.39
N ARG A 193 9.99 -13.30 10.58
CA ARG A 193 10.16 -13.91 11.91
C ARG A 193 11.23 -13.19 12.73
N GLU A 194 12.32 -12.78 12.09
CA GLU A 194 13.39 -12.04 12.76
C GLU A 194 12.96 -10.65 13.20
N ILE A 195 12.17 -9.95 12.39
CA ILE A 195 11.56 -8.66 12.76
C ILE A 195 10.65 -8.83 13.98
N GLU A 196 9.77 -9.84 13.98
CA GLU A 196 8.88 -10.09 15.11
C GLU A 196 9.66 -10.40 16.38
N ARG A 197 10.71 -11.22 16.28
CA ARG A 197 11.60 -11.54 17.40
C ARG A 197 12.26 -10.28 17.97
N VAL A 198 12.80 -9.42 17.12
CA VAL A 198 13.45 -8.16 17.53
C VAL A 198 12.42 -7.21 18.16
N GLN A 199 11.27 -7.04 17.54
CA GLN A 199 10.22 -6.13 18.02
C GLN A 199 9.57 -6.60 19.32
N ALA A 200 9.41 -7.91 19.52
CA ALA A 200 8.86 -8.47 20.75
C ALA A 200 9.82 -8.32 21.94
N ALA A 201 11.13 -8.32 21.69
CA ALA A 201 12.14 -8.12 22.72
C ALA A 201 12.36 -6.63 23.08
N ALA A 202 11.98 -5.70 22.20
CA ALA A 202 12.22 -4.28 22.37
C ALA A 202 11.11 -3.59 23.20
N PRO A 203 11.46 -2.72 24.16
CA PRO A 203 10.49 -1.88 24.87
C PRO A 203 9.66 -1.02 23.91
N LEU A 204 8.38 -0.80 24.23
CA LEU A 204 7.47 -0.02 23.40
C LEU A 204 8.00 1.39 23.09
N GLY A 205 8.56 2.09 24.10
CA GLY A 205 9.14 3.42 23.91
C GLY A 205 10.35 3.43 22.96
N GLU A 206 11.16 2.37 22.93
CA GLU A 206 12.27 2.24 21.98
C GLU A 206 11.75 2.06 20.56
N ARG A 207 10.68 1.27 20.38
CA ARG A 207 10.01 1.09 19.09
C ARG A 207 9.43 2.41 18.58
N LEU A 208 8.73 3.15 19.42
CA LEU A 208 8.17 4.46 19.07
C LEU A 208 9.26 5.44 18.63
N ARG A 209 10.34 5.59 19.41
CA ARG A 209 11.45 6.48 19.06
C ARG A 209 12.13 6.09 17.75
N SER A 210 12.28 4.79 17.49
CA SER A 210 12.87 4.31 16.24
C SER A 210 11.98 4.62 15.03
N LEU A 211 10.66 4.47 15.18
CA LEU A 211 9.69 4.83 14.14
C LEU A 211 9.63 6.35 13.92
N GLU A 212 9.67 7.16 14.98
CA GLU A 212 9.75 8.62 14.89
C GLU A 212 11.04 9.07 14.17
N HIS A 213 12.17 8.47 14.51
CA HIS A 213 13.44 8.74 13.84
C HIS A 213 13.38 8.42 12.34
N GLU A 214 12.84 7.26 11.95
CA GLU A 214 12.69 6.89 10.54
C GLU A 214 11.74 7.87 9.80
N ALA A 215 10.65 8.32 10.43
CA ALA A 215 9.78 9.33 9.85
C ALA A 215 10.51 10.68 9.64
N ALA A 216 11.37 11.08 10.59
CA ALA A 216 12.18 12.29 10.46
C ALA A 216 13.20 12.20 9.30
N LEU A 217 13.77 11.01 9.04
CA LEU A 217 14.64 10.78 7.88
C LEU A 217 13.87 10.97 6.56
N ILE A 218 12.64 10.45 6.48
CA ILE A 218 11.79 10.65 5.29
C ILE A 218 11.43 12.14 5.14
N SER A 219 11.14 12.83 6.24
CA SER A 219 10.89 14.27 6.22
C SER A 219 12.07 15.05 5.67
N THR A 220 13.28 14.70 6.08
CA THR A 220 14.52 15.33 5.58
C THR A 220 14.68 15.08 4.07
N GLU A 221 14.42 13.86 3.62
CA GLU A 221 14.43 13.51 2.19
C GLU A 221 13.44 14.39 1.39
N PHE A 222 12.25 14.64 1.94
CA PHE A 222 11.24 15.47 1.28
C PHE A 222 11.70 16.91 1.10
N GLN A 223 12.26 17.50 2.16
CA GLN A 223 12.78 18.86 2.14
C GLN A 223 13.87 19.03 1.08
N VAL A 224 14.79 18.06 0.98
CA VAL A 224 15.89 18.10 0.02
C VAL A 224 15.40 18.00 -1.44
N PHE A 225 14.49 17.06 -1.73
CA PHE A 225 14.14 16.71 -3.11
C PHE A 225 12.87 17.39 -3.65
N PHE A 226 11.99 17.90 -2.78
CA PHE A 226 10.68 18.42 -3.18
C PHE A 226 10.42 19.85 -2.73
N GLU A 227 10.88 20.27 -1.55
CA GLU A 227 10.57 21.60 -1.03
C GLU A 227 11.19 22.71 -1.89
N GLY A 228 10.34 23.65 -2.33
CA GLY A 228 10.72 24.74 -3.23
C GLY A 228 11.15 24.30 -4.65
N LYS A 229 11.06 23.01 -4.99
CA LYS A 229 11.42 22.50 -6.32
C LYS A 229 10.22 22.55 -7.28
N PRO A 230 10.44 22.84 -8.57
CA PRO A 230 9.37 22.82 -9.56
C PRO A 230 8.86 21.38 -9.76
N ARG A 231 7.54 21.19 -9.70
CA ARG A 231 6.84 19.90 -9.80
C ARG A 231 7.20 19.12 -11.07
N GLU A 232 7.52 19.83 -12.13
CA GLU A 232 7.91 19.28 -13.42
C GLU A 232 9.28 18.58 -13.41
N ARG A 233 10.09 18.83 -12.37
CA ARG A 233 11.45 18.29 -12.23
C ARG A 233 11.62 17.39 -11.02
N THR A 234 10.61 17.27 -10.17
CA THR A 234 10.64 16.38 -9.00
C THR A 234 10.30 14.95 -9.41
N ASN A 235 10.88 13.97 -8.71
CA ASN A 235 10.72 12.55 -9.03
C ASN A 235 9.44 11.98 -8.42
N LEU A 236 8.41 11.76 -9.24
CA LEU A 236 7.12 11.21 -8.78
C LEU A 236 7.26 9.82 -8.14
N ILE A 237 8.15 8.98 -8.66
CA ILE A 237 8.39 7.63 -8.13
C ILE A 237 8.98 7.72 -6.73
N GLN A 238 9.93 8.62 -6.51
CA GLN A 238 10.51 8.83 -5.18
C GLN A 238 9.45 9.30 -4.18
N LEU A 239 8.58 10.24 -4.56
CA LEU A 239 7.49 10.67 -3.68
C LEU A 239 6.54 9.52 -3.35
N ALA A 240 6.20 8.68 -4.34
CA ALA A 240 5.37 7.49 -4.12
C ALA A 240 5.98 6.55 -3.07
N GLN A 241 7.29 6.31 -3.17
CA GLN A 241 8.03 5.47 -2.23
C GLN A 241 8.07 6.07 -0.81
N MET A 242 8.16 7.39 -0.70
CA MET A 242 8.10 8.09 0.58
C MET A 242 6.71 8.01 1.22
N CYS A 243 5.64 8.21 0.45
CA CYS A 243 4.27 7.99 0.92
C CYS A 243 4.09 6.56 1.43
N ASP A 244 4.57 5.57 0.66
CA ASP A 244 4.47 4.17 1.05
C ASP A 244 5.26 3.89 2.34
N ARG A 245 6.49 4.39 2.48
CA ARG A 245 7.28 4.24 3.72
C ARG A 245 6.61 4.90 4.92
N LEU A 246 6.08 6.11 4.78
CA LEU A 246 5.36 6.78 5.86
C LEU A 246 4.06 6.05 6.23
N ALA A 247 3.32 5.51 5.28
CA ALA A 247 2.11 4.72 5.56
C ALA A 247 2.42 3.44 6.35
N GLU A 248 3.57 2.80 6.09
CA GLU A 248 4.04 1.64 6.85
C GLU A 248 4.47 2.02 8.28
N ILE A 249 4.99 3.23 8.48
CA ILE A 249 5.31 3.78 9.81
C ILE A 249 4.02 4.17 10.56
N GLU A 250 3.09 4.86 9.89
CA GLU A 250 1.77 5.21 10.42
C GLU A 250 1.06 3.97 10.95
N GLN A 251 1.00 2.89 10.16
CA GLN A 251 0.34 1.65 10.57
C GLN A 251 0.96 1.05 11.85
N GLN A 252 2.29 1.09 11.96
CA GLN A 252 2.99 0.57 13.14
C GLN A 252 2.73 1.45 14.37
N ILE A 253 2.80 2.77 14.24
CA ILE A 253 2.53 3.69 15.35
C ILE A 253 1.06 3.62 15.76
N ALA A 254 0.12 3.53 14.83
CA ALA A 254 -1.30 3.37 15.13
C ALA A 254 -1.59 2.07 15.89
N ALA A 255 -0.89 0.98 15.55
CA ALA A 255 -0.96 -0.26 16.32
C ALA A 255 -0.41 -0.10 17.75
N LEU A 256 0.70 0.63 17.94
CA LEU A 256 1.25 0.93 19.27
C LEU A 256 0.35 1.87 20.08
N PHE A 257 -0.22 2.91 19.44
CA PHE A 257 -1.18 3.83 20.07
C PHE A 257 -2.43 3.09 20.56
N ARG A 258 -2.93 2.11 19.81
CA ARG A 258 -4.03 1.24 20.27
C ARG A 258 -3.67 0.35 21.46
N GLN A 259 -2.38 0.13 21.72
CA GLN A 259 -1.92 -0.66 22.86
C GLN A 259 -1.72 0.19 24.12
N ASP A 260 -1.13 1.39 23.98
CA ASP A 260 -0.71 2.20 25.13
C ASP A 260 -1.57 3.43 25.39
N HIS A 261 -2.28 3.94 24.38
CA HIS A 261 -3.02 5.21 24.39
C HIS A 261 -2.23 6.39 24.97
N SER A 262 -0.91 6.40 24.84
CA SER A 262 -0.06 7.42 25.45
C SER A 262 -0.12 8.74 24.67
N ALA A 263 0.10 9.87 25.38
CA ALA A 263 0.19 11.17 24.73
C ALA A 263 1.37 11.25 23.75
N GLU A 264 2.45 10.50 24.02
CA GLU A 264 3.61 10.40 23.15
C GLU A 264 3.25 9.69 21.83
N SER A 265 2.65 8.50 21.87
CA SER A 265 2.25 7.77 20.67
C SER A 265 1.22 8.54 19.84
N ALA A 266 0.26 9.22 20.50
CA ALA A 266 -0.69 10.12 19.85
C ALA A 266 0.00 11.29 19.13
N ARG A 267 0.97 11.96 19.78
CA ARG A 267 1.73 13.08 19.19
C ARG A 267 2.50 12.62 17.96
N ILE A 268 3.21 11.50 18.05
CA ILE A 268 4.02 10.97 16.94
C ILE A 268 3.08 10.57 15.78
N LEU A 269 2.00 9.85 16.06
CA LEU A 269 1.02 9.45 15.05
C LEU A 269 0.44 10.67 14.32
N ALA A 270 0.02 11.70 15.06
CA ALA A 270 -0.49 12.94 14.46
C ALA A 270 0.56 13.63 13.59
N GLY A 271 1.84 13.59 13.97
CA GLY A 271 2.94 14.12 13.16
C GLY A 271 3.11 13.38 11.84
N VAL A 272 3.16 12.04 11.89
CA VAL A 272 3.28 11.18 10.71
C VAL A 272 2.07 11.33 9.78
N GLN A 273 0.85 11.38 10.32
CA GLN A 273 -0.35 11.58 9.52
C GLN A 273 -0.37 12.93 8.80
N ARG A 274 0.04 14.02 9.47
CA ARG A 274 0.16 15.33 8.81
C ARG A 274 1.19 15.34 7.68
N GLN A 275 2.34 14.69 7.88
CA GLN A 275 3.35 14.55 6.82
C GLN A 275 2.78 13.78 5.63
N LEU A 276 2.12 12.66 5.89
CA LEU A 276 1.52 11.84 4.84
C LEU A 276 0.41 12.60 4.10
N ASP A 277 -0.47 13.33 4.79
CA ASP A 277 -1.47 14.21 4.16
C ASP A 277 -0.83 15.21 3.17
N ILE A 278 0.31 15.82 3.53
CA ILE A 278 1.03 16.74 2.65
C ILE A 278 1.54 16.01 1.39
N TYR A 279 2.16 14.85 1.57
CA TYR A 279 2.81 14.13 0.47
C TYR A 279 1.77 13.55 -0.49
N GLU A 280 0.67 13.03 0.07
CA GLU A 280 -0.47 12.52 -0.69
C GLU A 280 -1.18 13.61 -1.47
N ALA A 281 -1.26 14.83 -0.94
CA ALA A 281 -1.80 15.98 -1.67
C ALA A 281 -0.86 16.46 -2.78
N GLU A 282 0.46 16.32 -2.61
CA GLU A 282 1.45 16.75 -3.59
C GLU A 282 1.60 15.76 -4.76
N TYR A 283 1.45 14.46 -4.51
CA TYR A 283 1.53 13.42 -5.54
C TYR A 283 0.66 13.68 -6.79
N PRO A 284 -0.67 13.92 -6.69
CA PRO A 284 -1.48 14.19 -7.88
C PRO A 284 -1.10 15.49 -8.59
N ARG A 285 -0.54 16.49 -7.87
CA ARG A 285 -0.10 17.75 -8.46
C ARG A 285 1.17 17.56 -9.30
N ILE A 286 2.12 16.77 -8.83
CA ILE A 286 3.32 16.41 -9.60
C ILE A 286 2.93 15.56 -10.80
N ARG A 287 2.07 14.55 -10.61
CA ARG A 287 1.57 13.71 -11.70
C ARG A 287 0.91 14.53 -12.80
N GLU A 288 0.09 15.51 -12.42
CA GLU A 288 -0.55 16.41 -13.39
C GLU A 288 0.47 17.30 -14.12
N ALA A 289 1.48 17.83 -13.42
CA ALA A 289 2.55 18.59 -14.03
C ALA A 289 3.36 17.76 -15.04
N TRP A 290 3.62 16.47 -14.74
CA TRP A 290 4.25 15.52 -15.65
C TRP A 290 3.42 15.28 -16.90
N ARG A 291 2.09 15.05 -16.76
CA ARG A 291 1.19 14.87 -17.91
C ARG A 291 1.17 16.08 -18.83
N ARG A 292 1.17 17.29 -18.29
CA ARG A 292 1.24 18.52 -19.11
C ARG A 292 2.52 18.63 -19.93
N ARG A 293 3.60 17.94 -19.51
CA ARG A 293 4.86 17.84 -20.26
C ARG A 293 4.92 16.63 -21.21
N GLY A 294 3.84 15.86 -21.31
CA GLY A 294 3.82 14.64 -22.11
C GLY A 294 4.60 13.47 -21.50
N ILE A 295 4.90 13.52 -20.20
CA ILE A 295 5.50 12.39 -19.48
C ILE A 295 4.35 11.51 -18.97
N ASP A 296 4.23 10.30 -19.52
CA ASP A 296 3.25 9.31 -19.08
C ASP A 296 3.77 8.58 -17.84
N VAL A 297 2.88 8.33 -16.86
CA VAL A 297 3.23 7.83 -15.51
C VAL A 297 2.23 6.81 -14.99
#